data_AF-A0A9Q8UPP3-F1
#
_entry.id   AF-A0A9Q8UPP3-F1
#
_cell.length_a   1.000
_cell.length_b   1.000
_cell.length_c   1.000
_cell.angle_alpha   90.00
_cell.angle_beta   90.00
_cell.angle_gamma   90.00
#
_symmetry.space_group_name_H-M   'P 1'
#
loop_
_entity.id
_entity.type
_entity.pdbx_description
1 polymer ?
#
loop_
_entity_poly.entity_id
_entity_poly.type
_entity_poly.pdbx_seq_one_letter_code
_entity_poly.pdbx_strand_id
1 'polypeptide(L)'
;MKKRTLLWLGLSVSAAIGLLLLGNVRSYSTHSDLGEAHTHSSQPDSHDADEPKEEAVDYGLITPIPQDVEFNREKAKIGWVLFRDANLSSNNKVSCESCHNLRTNGAELTAVSTGVNGQGTRNSLTVFNSRFNYRFFWDGRVNSLHDQLDGPIHDVVEMDSNWPDIIAYVRQSPVYQQYFTKADLEINEYSIKTVLVEFIRALNTPNSAFDQYLKGNESALSADAKLGWEAFQTEGCIRCHQGQNVGGGMVMRFGYFGQDTIGKGRIADKGRFNSTKDSNDLYLFRVASLRNVALTPPYFHDGKTQHLSEAIKIMGKSQLGKTFDDQTVHHIEDFLHALTGDRPSILQEFENE
;
A
#
# COMPACT_ATOMS: atom_id res chain seq x y z
N MET A 1 52.24 10.47 38.07
CA MET A 1 51.72 10.63 39.45
C MET A 1 50.20 10.49 39.39
N LYS A 2 49.61 9.28 39.36
CA LYS A 2 49.08 8.47 40.49
C LYS A 2 48.23 9.23 41.52
N LYS A 3 46.92 8.96 41.54
CA LYS A 3 45.95 8.78 42.68
C LYS A 3 44.59 8.45 42.00
N ARG A 4 43.94 7.26 42.02
CA ARG A 4 43.65 6.14 42.95
C ARG A 4 42.64 6.45 44.09
N THR A 5 41.41 5.94 43.89
CA THR A 5 40.37 5.49 44.86
C THR A 5 39.31 4.77 44.00
N LEU A 6 39.01 3.45 44.00
CA LEU A 6 38.63 2.44 45.02
C LEU A 6 37.51 2.92 45.94
N LEU A 7 36.42 2.21 46.25
CA LEU A 7 35.74 0.96 45.85
C LEU A 7 34.40 0.99 46.66
N TRP A 8 33.34 0.26 46.30
CA TRP A 8 32.59 -0.62 47.25
C TRP A 8 31.44 -1.39 46.58
N LEU A 9 31.38 -2.67 46.94
CA LEU A 9 30.42 -3.70 46.54
C LEU A 9 29.08 -3.58 47.29
N GLY A 10 28.03 -4.15 46.71
CA GLY A 10 26.83 -4.58 47.44
C GLY A 10 26.08 -5.68 46.68
N LEU A 11 26.41 -6.95 46.97
CA LEU A 11 25.57 -8.12 46.69
C LEU A 11 24.63 -8.33 47.89
N SER A 12 23.39 -8.74 47.64
CA SER A 12 22.59 -9.45 48.64
C SER A 12 21.70 -10.51 47.98
N VAL A 13 21.97 -11.77 48.34
CA VAL A 13 21.20 -12.99 48.09
C VAL A 13 20.55 -13.39 49.42
N SER A 14 19.29 -13.83 49.39
CA SER A 14 18.63 -14.80 50.31
C SER A 14 17.24 -15.10 49.70
N ALA A 15 16.85 -16.29 49.23
CA ALA A 15 16.68 -17.61 49.90
C ALA A 15 15.72 -17.52 51.11
N ALA A 16 14.72 -18.39 51.35
CA ALA A 16 14.18 -19.59 50.70
C ALA A 16 12.94 -20.07 51.52
N ILE A 17 12.33 -21.21 51.08
CA ILE A 17 11.52 -22.21 51.85
C ILE A 17 10.04 -21.84 52.04
N GLY A 18 9.03 -22.70 51.81
CA GLY A 18 8.87 -24.14 51.52
C GLY A 18 7.34 -24.40 51.45
N LEU A 19 6.75 -25.34 50.70
CA LEU A 19 6.81 -26.82 50.65
C LEU A 19 5.40 -27.38 51.02
N LEU A 20 5.08 -28.56 50.46
CA LEU A 20 3.95 -29.50 50.70
C LEU A 20 2.80 -29.41 49.66
N LEU A 21 2.71 -30.26 48.63
CA LEU A 21 2.64 -31.74 48.50
C LEU A 21 1.21 -32.32 48.60
N LEU A 22 0.83 -32.94 47.48
CA LEU A 22 0.12 -34.23 47.31
C LEU A 22 -1.39 -34.31 47.57
N GLY A 23 -2.09 -34.94 46.63
CA GLY A 23 -3.29 -35.72 46.92
C GLY A 23 -4.30 -35.82 45.79
N ASN A 24 -4.10 -36.77 44.86
CA ASN A 24 -5.11 -37.29 43.95
C ASN A 24 -6.36 -37.79 44.72
N VAL A 25 -7.52 -37.82 44.06
CA VAL A 25 -8.29 -39.06 43.77
C VAL A 25 -9.57 -38.70 42.99
N ARG A 26 -9.86 -39.53 41.98
CA ARG A 26 -11.02 -39.54 41.10
C ARG A 26 -11.81 -40.81 41.43
N SER A 27 -13.12 -40.73 41.68
CA SER A 27 -14.07 -41.83 41.39
C SER A 27 -15.52 -41.51 41.76
N TYR A 28 -16.35 -41.53 40.71
CA TYR A 28 -17.73 -42.05 40.57
C TYR A 28 -18.63 -42.31 41.79
N SER A 29 -19.89 -41.88 41.66
CA SER A 29 -21.05 -42.69 42.06
C SER A 29 -22.20 -42.54 41.06
N THR A 30 -22.60 -43.67 40.50
CA THR A 30 -23.90 -43.95 39.88
C THR A 30 -24.99 -44.00 40.94
N HIS A 31 -26.23 -43.61 40.62
CA HIS A 31 -27.43 -44.44 40.84
C HIS A 31 -28.64 -43.85 40.12
N SER A 32 -29.29 -44.72 39.36
CA SER A 32 -30.60 -44.60 38.74
C SER A 32 -31.72 -44.69 39.77
N ASP A 33 -32.84 -44.00 39.55
CA ASP A 33 -34.13 -44.64 39.83
C ASP A 33 -35.27 -44.19 38.92
N LEU A 34 -36.22 -45.11 38.83
CA LEU A 34 -37.25 -45.35 37.83
C LEU A 34 -38.44 -44.37 37.84
N GLY A 35 -39.12 -44.28 36.69
CA GLY A 35 -40.58 -44.40 36.64
C GLY A 35 -41.37 -43.16 36.22
N GLU A 36 -41.93 -43.19 35.01
CA GLU A 36 -43.39 -43.17 34.73
C GLU A 36 -43.69 -42.62 33.33
N ALA A 37 -44.56 -43.33 32.62
CA ALA A 37 -44.96 -43.04 31.25
C ALA A 37 -46.32 -42.33 31.26
N HIS A 38 -46.43 -41.22 30.54
CA HIS A 38 -47.72 -40.71 30.06
C HIS A 38 -47.62 -40.19 28.63
N THR A 39 -48.51 -40.70 27.81
CA THR A 39 -48.74 -40.40 26.41
C THR A 39 -49.58 -39.14 26.26
N HIS A 40 -49.23 -38.25 25.33
CA HIS A 40 -50.21 -37.39 24.65
C HIS A 40 -49.73 -36.94 23.27
N SER A 41 -50.38 -37.51 22.24
CA SER A 41 -50.88 -36.89 21.01
C SER A 41 -50.15 -35.66 20.45
N SER A 42 -49.38 -35.84 19.38
CA SER A 42 -49.05 -34.80 18.41
C SER A 42 -49.79 -35.08 17.09
N GLN A 43 -50.62 -34.12 16.66
CA GLN A 43 -50.97 -33.99 15.25
C GLN A 43 -50.00 -33.01 14.58
N PRO A 44 -49.79 -33.14 13.25
CA PRO A 44 -48.64 -32.58 12.55
C PRO A 44 -49.01 -31.27 11.84
N ASP A 45 -48.09 -30.32 11.76
CA ASP A 45 -48.18 -29.26 10.74
C ASP A 45 -46.79 -28.91 10.18
N SER A 46 -46.66 -29.26 8.89
CA SER A 46 -45.81 -28.69 7.84
C SER A 46 -44.41 -28.21 8.20
N HIS A 47 -43.43 -29.09 8.03
CA HIS A 47 -42.09 -28.67 7.63
C HIS A 47 -42.12 -28.32 6.13
N ASP A 48 -42.28 -27.03 5.82
CA ASP A 48 -41.77 -26.52 4.55
C ASP A 48 -40.25 -26.66 4.60
N ALA A 49 -39.74 -27.58 3.78
CA ALA A 49 -38.32 -27.73 3.53
C ALA A 49 -37.88 -26.52 2.70
N ASP A 50 -37.33 -25.50 3.37
CA ASP A 50 -36.58 -24.45 2.71
C ASP A 50 -35.30 -25.11 2.17
N GLU A 51 -35.24 -25.31 0.85
CA GLU A 51 -34.00 -25.65 0.16
C GLU A 51 -32.94 -24.62 0.53
N PRO A 52 -31.69 -25.02 0.81
CA PRO A 52 -30.63 -24.06 1.06
C PRO A 52 -30.43 -23.27 -0.23
N LYS A 53 -30.88 -22.01 -0.23
CA LYS A 53 -30.47 -21.01 -1.22
C LYS A 53 -28.96 -21.04 -1.27
N GLU A 54 -28.39 -21.36 -2.43
CA GLU A 54 -26.99 -21.11 -2.75
C GLU A 54 -26.63 -19.72 -2.25
N GLU A 55 -25.83 -19.66 -1.17
CA GLU A 55 -25.24 -18.40 -0.72
C GLU A 55 -24.39 -17.88 -1.87
N ALA A 56 -24.77 -16.69 -2.35
CA ALA A 56 -24.09 -15.98 -3.41
C ALA A 56 -22.57 -15.93 -3.16
N VAL A 57 -21.78 -16.25 -4.19
CA VAL A 57 -20.32 -16.11 -4.20
C VAL A 57 -19.93 -14.73 -3.64
N ASP A 58 -19.11 -14.70 -2.59
CA ASP A 58 -18.60 -13.47 -1.97
C ASP A 58 -17.73 -12.68 -2.95
N TYR A 59 -18.27 -11.57 -3.46
CA TYR A 59 -17.62 -10.64 -4.39
C TYR A 59 -16.60 -9.68 -3.73
N GLY A 60 -16.33 -9.74 -2.42
CA GLY A 60 -15.88 -8.55 -1.68
C GLY A 60 -14.39 -8.20 -1.60
N LEU A 61 -13.45 -8.90 -2.24
CA LEU A 61 -12.01 -8.59 -2.02
C LEU A 61 -11.52 -7.31 -2.70
N ILE A 62 -12.23 -6.79 -3.71
CA ILE A 62 -11.90 -5.51 -4.37
C ILE A 62 -13.15 -4.65 -4.43
N THR A 63 -13.01 -3.37 -4.07
CA THR A 63 -14.08 -2.37 -4.12
C THR A 63 -13.74 -1.27 -5.13
N PRO A 64 -14.75 -0.66 -5.77
CA PRO A 64 -14.50 0.37 -6.76
C PRO A 64 -13.87 1.63 -6.15
N ILE A 65 -13.12 2.39 -6.95
CA ILE A 65 -12.76 3.77 -6.58
C ILE A 65 -14.05 4.62 -6.53
N PRO A 66 -14.28 5.37 -5.43
CA PRO A 66 -15.41 6.28 -5.34
C PRO A 66 -15.23 7.42 -6.34
N GLN A 67 -16.33 7.88 -6.95
CA GLN A 67 -16.30 8.99 -7.89
C GLN A 67 -15.75 10.25 -7.23
N ASP A 68 -16.29 10.56 -6.06
CA ASP A 68 -15.93 11.72 -5.28
C ASP A 68 -15.19 11.27 -4.02
N VAL A 69 -14.17 12.05 -3.67
CA VAL A 69 -13.47 11.88 -2.40
C VAL A 69 -13.49 13.19 -1.65
N GLU A 70 -13.66 13.12 -0.33
CA GLU A 70 -13.58 14.30 0.51
C GLU A 70 -12.13 14.78 0.59
N PHE A 71 -11.94 16.09 0.37
CA PHE A 71 -10.71 16.84 0.60
C PHE A 71 -11.03 18.34 0.75
N ASN A 72 -10.16 19.08 1.41
CA ASN A 72 -10.20 20.54 1.49
C ASN A 72 -9.49 21.15 0.27
N ARG A 73 -10.28 21.76 -0.62
CA ARG A 73 -9.78 22.34 -1.87
C ARG A 73 -8.75 23.45 -1.67
N GLU A 74 -8.96 24.34 -0.70
CA GLU A 74 -8.03 25.45 -0.46
C GLU A 74 -6.66 24.93 -0.02
N LYS A 75 -6.63 23.98 0.92
CA LYS A 75 -5.40 23.31 1.35
C LYS A 75 -4.76 22.52 0.20
N ALA A 76 -5.55 21.78 -0.57
CA ALA A 76 -5.06 21.05 -1.73
C ALA A 76 -4.45 22.00 -2.79
N LYS A 77 -4.97 23.22 -2.98
CA LYS A 77 -4.35 24.19 -3.89
C LYS A 77 -2.97 24.64 -3.41
N ILE A 78 -2.79 24.84 -2.11
CA ILE A 78 -1.46 25.14 -1.54
C ILE A 78 -0.51 23.95 -1.76
N GLY A 79 -0.99 22.73 -1.46
CA GLY A 79 -0.26 21.49 -1.71
C GLY A 79 0.15 21.32 -3.18
N TRP A 80 -0.75 21.62 -4.12
CA TRP A 80 -0.48 21.60 -5.57
C TRP A 80 0.64 22.53 -5.98
N VAL A 81 0.71 23.72 -5.39
CA VAL A 81 1.80 24.68 -5.66
C VAL A 81 3.11 24.14 -5.08
N LEU A 82 3.12 23.72 -3.82
CA LEU A 82 4.32 23.17 -3.15
C LEU A 82 4.84 21.89 -3.84
N PHE A 83 3.95 20.99 -4.26
CA PHE A 83 4.32 19.71 -4.89
C PHE A 83 5.14 19.90 -6.17
N ARG A 84 4.97 21.03 -6.85
CA ARG A 84 5.64 21.38 -8.10
C ARG A 84 6.80 22.36 -7.91
N ASP A 85 7.02 22.85 -6.70
CA ASP A 85 8.02 23.86 -6.41
C ASP A 85 9.41 23.22 -6.23
N ALA A 86 10.29 23.46 -7.20
CA ALA A 86 11.65 22.93 -7.18
C ALA A 86 12.52 23.57 -6.09
N ASN A 87 12.15 24.74 -5.57
CA ASN A 87 12.90 25.44 -4.51
C ASN A 87 12.83 24.72 -3.15
N LEU A 88 12.03 23.65 -3.05
CA LEU A 88 12.04 22.78 -1.88
C LEU A 88 13.28 21.87 -1.82
N SER A 89 13.98 21.66 -2.94
CA SER A 89 15.24 20.91 -3.01
C SER A 89 16.45 21.80 -2.80
N SER A 90 17.57 21.26 -2.31
CA SER A 90 18.78 22.05 -1.99
C SER A 90 19.41 22.76 -3.19
N ASN A 91 19.16 22.28 -4.41
CA ASN A 91 19.69 22.88 -5.63
C ASN A 91 18.63 23.63 -6.46
N ASN A 92 17.41 23.76 -5.95
CA ASN A 92 16.26 24.41 -6.59
C ASN A 92 15.86 23.80 -7.95
N LYS A 93 16.13 22.52 -8.20
CA LYS A 93 15.84 21.84 -9.48
C LYS A 93 14.92 20.63 -9.39
N VAL A 94 14.70 20.09 -8.20
CA VAL A 94 13.90 18.88 -7.97
C VAL A 94 12.67 19.22 -7.15
N SER A 95 11.50 18.78 -7.63
CA SER A 95 10.21 18.86 -6.94
C SER A 95 9.60 17.46 -6.82
N CYS A 96 8.52 17.31 -6.05
CA CYS A 96 7.79 16.04 -6.01
C CYS A 96 7.31 15.63 -7.41
N GLU A 97 6.84 16.60 -8.22
CA GLU A 97 6.40 16.38 -9.60
C GLU A 97 7.52 15.91 -10.54
N SER A 98 8.79 16.18 -10.22
CA SER A 98 9.93 15.75 -11.05
C SER A 98 9.98 14.23 -11.21
N CYS A 99 9.65 13.49 -10.15
CA CYS A 99 9.59 12.02 -10.16
C CYS A 99 8.14 11.51 -10.26
N HIS A 100 7.18 12.24 -9.67
CA HIS A 100 5.76 11.90 -9.67
C HIS A 100 4.98 12.73 -10.69
N ASN A 101 5.29 12.52 -11.96
CA ASN A 101 4.81 13.37 -13.06
C ASN A 101 3.27 13.36 -13.16
N LEU A 102 2.66 14.52 -12.96
CA LEU A 102 1.21 14.67 -12.91
C LEU A 102 0.58 14.69 -14.31
N ARG A 103 1.35 14.95 -15.38
CA ARG A 103 0.88 14.94 -16.78
C ARG A 103 0.81 13.53 -17.37
N THR A 104 1.53 12.58 -16.81
CA THR A 104 1.44 11.16 -17.18
C THR A 104 0.40 10.49 -16.28
N ASN A 105 0.84 9.67 -15.34
CA ASN A 105 -0.01 8.90 -14.43
C ASN A 105 0.53 8.94 -12.99
N GLY A 106 1.04 10.10 -12.56
CA GLY A 106 1.59 10.31 -11.21
C GLY A 106 2.94 9.65 -10.97
N ALA A 107 3.62 9.18 -12.01
CA ALA A 107 4.93 8.55 -12.00
C ALA A 107 5.67 8.85 -13.31
N GLU A 108 7.00 8.90 -13.26
CA GLU A 108 7.85 9.01 -14.44
C GLU A 108 8.03 7.67 -15.16
N LEU A 109 8.41 7.73 -16.44
CA LEU A 109 8.61 6.55 -17.30
C LEU A 109 10.08 6.09 -17.35
N THR A 110 10.87 6.47 -16.35
CA THR A 110 12.28 6.09 -16.23
C THR A 110 12.43 4.89 -15.29
N ALA A 111 13.54 4.14 -15.43
CA ALA A 111 13.77 2.99 -14.56
C ALA A 111 13.92 3.39 -13.09
N VAL A 112 14.69 4.44 -12.82
CA VAL A 112 14.90 5.01 -11.49
C VAL A 112 14.96 6.53 -11.61
N SER A 113 14.46 7.21 -10.57
CA SER A 113 14.43 8.67 -10.51
C SER A 113 15.81 9.29 -10.49
N THR A 114 15.93 10.51 -11.00
CA THR A 114 17.15 11.33 -10.89
C THR A 114 16.85 12.55 -10.02
N GLY A 115 17.48 12.63 -8.85
CA GLY A 115 17.36 13.78 -7.94
C GLY A 115 18.60 14.67 -7.92
N VAL A 116 18.82 15.37 -6.81
CA VAL A 116 19.83 16.42 -6.67
C VAL A 116 21.24 15.92 -6.97
N ASN A 117 21.63 14.77 -6.38
CA ASN A 117 22.99 14.23 -6.46
C ASN A 117 23.11 12.98 -7.35
N GLY A 118 22.17 12.75 -8.26
CA GLY A 118 22.23 11.68 -9.26
C GLY A 118 21.03 10.73 -9.24
N GLN A 119 21.24 9.51 -9.75
CA GLN A 119 20.19 8.50 -9.83
C GLN A 119 19.92 7.86 -8.47
N GLY A 120 18.64 7.70 -8.15
CA GLY A 120 18.16 6.86 -7.07
C GLY A 120 18.33 5.37 -7.38
N THR A 121 17.81 4.53 -6.48
CA THR A 121 17.95 3.07 -6.57
C THR A 121 16.65 2.36 -6.90
N ARG A 122 15.52 3.08 -6.89
CA ARG A 122 14.19 2.51 -7.08
C ARG A 122 13.37 3.32 -8.09
N ASN A 123 12.46 2.61 -8.75
CA ASN A 123 11.44 3.19 -9.62
C ASN A 123 10.44 4.03 -8.79
N SER A 124 10.00 5.17 -9.31
CA SER A 124 9.00 6.01 -8.66
C SER A 124 7.62 5.34 -8.70
N LEU A 125 6.96 5.20 -7.55
CA LEU A 125 5.57 4.76 -7.50
C LEU A 125 4.62 5.89 -7.90
N THR A 126 3.46 5.57 -8.46
CA THR A 126 2.44 6.59 -8.71
C THR A 126 1.93 7.22 -7.41
N VAL A 127 1.72 8.55 -7.41
CA VAL A 127 1.00 9.26 -6.34
C VAL A 127 -0.52 9.12 -6.45
N PHE A 128 -1.03 8.70 -7.60
CA PHE A 128 -2.47 8.53 -7.81
C PHE A 128 -3.00 7.38 -6.95
N ASN A 129 -4.20 7.56 -6.38
CA ASN A 129 -4.86 6.62 -5.46
C ASN A 129 -4.07 6.30 -4.19
N SER A 130 -2.97 7.01 -3.90
CA SER A 130 -2.11 6.71 -2.75
C SER A 130 -2.83 6.87 -1.40
N ARG A 131 -3.95 7.61 -1.37
CA ARG A 131 -4.84 7.70 -0.20
C ARG A 131 -5.37 6.35 0.31
N PHE A 132 -5.45 5.36 -0.58
CA PHE A 132 -5.97 4.03 -0.26
C PHE A 132 -4.87 3.02 0.12
N ASN A 133 -3.61 3.46 0.16
CA ASN A 133 -2.53 2.63 0.67
C ASN A 133 -2.56 2.61 2.21
N TYR A 134 -2.23 1.46 2.80
CA TYR A 134 -1.96 1.35 4.23
C TYR A 134 -0.46 1.45 4.56
N ARG A 135 0.40 1.09 3.60
CA ARG A 135 1.86 1.21 3.71
C ARG A 135 2.41 2.04 2.56
N PHE A 136 3.51 2.75 2.80
CA PHE A 136 4.18 3.58 1.80
C PHE A 136 5.65 3.18 1.59
N PHE A 137 6.26 3.70 0.53
CA PHE A 137 7.48 3.20 -0.11
C PHE A 137 7.38 1.75 -0.63
N TRP A 138 8.39 1.33 -1.39
CA TRP A 138 8.53 -0.06 -1.86
C TRP A 138 8.79 -1.06 -0.74
N ASP A 139 9.33 -0.66 0.41
CA ASP A 139 9.60 -1.54 1.56
C ASP A 139 8.48 -1.51 2.62
N GLY A 140 7.47 -0.65 2.45
CA GLY A 140 6.34 -0.54 3.36
C GLY A 140 6.74 -0.01 4.75
N ARG A 141 7.83 0.75 4.87
CA ARG A 141 8.43 1.11 6.16
C ARG A 141 7.61 2.12 6.98
N VAL A 142 6.78 2.93 6.33
CA VAL A 142 5.85 3.87 7.00
C VAL A 142 4.40 3.58 6.63
N ASN A 143 3.46 4.08 7.43
CA ASN A 143 2.01 3.87 7.29
C ASN A 143 1.21 5.18 7.18
N SER A 144 1.87 6.32 6.98
CA SER A 144 1.21 7.59 6.72
C SER A 144 1.86 8.36 5.56
N LEU A 145 1.07 9.18 4.87
CA LEU A 145 1.60 10.10 3.86
C LEU A 145 2.47 11.19 4.50
N HIS A 146 2.19 11.60 5.74
CA HIS A 146 3.02 12.57 6.47
C HIS A 146 4.45 12.05 6.66
N ASP A 147 4.60 10.79 7.09
CA ASP A 147 5.92 10.16 7.26
C ASP A 147 6.56 9.79 5.93
N GLN A 148 5.76 9.53 4.88
CA GLN A 148 6.26 9.30 3.52
C GLN A 148 7.00 10.53 2.99
N LEU A 149 6.59 11.75 3.35
CA LEU A 149 7.24 12.99 2.88
C LEU A 149 8.67 13.14 3.41
N ASP A 150 9.00 12.56 4.57
CA ASP A 150 10.34 12.66 5.17
C ASP A 150 11.42 11.95 4.36
N GLY A 151 11.06 10.86 3.66
CA GLY A 151 11.99 10.11 2.81
C GLY A 151 12.60 10.97 1.70
N PRO A 152 11.81 11.42 0.69
CA PRO A 152 12.33 12.18 -0.44
C PRO A 152 12.96 13.51 -0.05
N ILE A 153 12.43 14.18 0.99
CA ILE A 153 12.94 15.47 1.43
C ILE A 153 14.37 15.34 1.96
N HIS A 154 14.66 14.32 2.76
CA HIS A 154 15.97 14.15 3.39
C HIS A 154 16.96 13.30 2.58
N ASP A 155 16.49 12.57 1.58
CA ASP A 155 17.37 11.70 0.79
C ASP A 155 18.26 12.53 -0.15
N VAL A 156 19.57 12.33 -0.01
CA VAL A 156 20.61 13.06 -0.73
C VAL A 156 20.57 12.84 -2.24
N VAL A 157 20.02 11.72 -2.73
CA VAL A 157 19.83 11.47 -4.18
C VAL A 157 18.41 11.78 -4.66
N GLU A 158 17.55 12.33 -3.80
CA GLU A 158 16.21 12.83 -4.15
C GLU A 158 16.17 14.36 -4.04
N MET A 159 15.63 14.94 -2.96
CA MET A 159 15.54 16.41 -2.80
C MET A 159 16.68 17.02 -1.99
N ASP A 160 17.45 16.22 -1.25
CA ASP A 160 18.64 16.63 -0.48
C ASP A 160 18.41 17.86 0.41
N SER A 161 17.24 17.94 1.03
CA SER A 161 16.76 19.11 1.77
C SER A 161 16.39 18.74 3.23
N ASN A 162 15.86 19.72 3.96
CA ASN A 162 15.37 19.51 5.31
C ASN A 162 14.24 20.49 5.66
N TRP A 163 13.44 20.12 6.67
CA TRP A 163 12.29 20.91 7.09
C TRP A 163 12.64 22.32 7.56
N PRO A 164 13.70 22.57 8.36
CA PRO A 164 14.12 23.93 8.71
C PRO A 164 14.33 24.83 7.48
N ASP A 165 15.03 24.35 6.46
CA ASP A 165 15.30 25.13 5.24
C ASP A 165 14.03 25.36 4.41
N ILE A 166 13.19 24.32 4.25
CA ILE A 166 11.88 24.44 3.59
C ILE A 166 10.99 25.45 4.32
N ILE A 167 10.91 25.39 5.64
CA ILE A 167 10.11 26.31 6.45
C ILE A 167 10.64 27.74 6.30
N ALA A 168 11.96 27.93 6.33
CA ALA A 168 12.57 29.24 6.14
C ALA A 168 12.23 29.83 4.76
N TYR A 169 12.30 29.01 3.70
CA TYR A 169 11.92 29.39 2.35
C TYR A 169 10.43 29.77 2.26
N VAL A 170 9.53 28.89 2.72
CA VAL A 170 8.07 29.10 2.66
C VAL A 170 7.67 30.34 3.47
N ARG A 171 8.31 30.60 4.63
CA ARG A 171 8.09 31.80 5.44
C ARG A 171 8.54 33.09 4.75
N GLN A 172 9.54 33.04 3.88
CA GLN A 172 10.07 34.24 3.21
C GLN A 172 9.33 34.57 1.90
N SER A 173 8.63 33.61 1.31
CA SER A 173 7.87 33.81 0.07
C SER A 173 6.57 34.57 0.32
N PRO A 174 6.37 35.77 -0.27
CA PRO A 174 5.10 36.51 -0.16
C PRO A 174 3.90 35.72 -0.69
N VAL A 175 4.12 34.88 -1.71
CA VAL A 175 3.08 34.03 -2.29
C VAL A 175 2.62 32.97 -1.29
N TYR A 176 3.54 32.30 -0.61
CA TYR A 176 3.17 31.32 0.40
C TYR A 176 2.57 31.95 1.66
N GLN A 177 3.06 33.12 2.08
CA GLN A 177 2.42 33.87 3.16
C GLN A 177 0.94 34.14 2.85
N GLN A 178 0.63 34.63 1.64
CA GLN A 178 -0.76 34.85 1.23
C GLN A 178 -1.59 33.56 1.22
N TYR A 179 -1.04 32.47 0.69
CA TYR A 179 -1.72 31.18 0.68
C TYR A 179 -2.05 30.67 2.09
N PHE A 180 -1.06 30.66 2.98
CA PHE A 180 -1.22 30.15 4.35
C PHE A 180 -2.10 31.08 5.19
N THR A 181 -2.00 32.40 5.05
CA THR A 181 -2.93 33.34 5.70
C THR A 181 -4.37 33.15 5.22
N LYS A 182 -4.60 32.97 3.91
CA LYS A 182 -5.94 32.74 3.38
C LYS A 182 -6.57 31.45 3.93
N ALA A 183 -5.77 30.39 4.08
CA ALA A 183 -6.22 29.11 4.60
C ALA A 183 -6.28 29.04 6.14
N ASP A 184 -6.00 30.15 6.84
CA ASP A 184 -5.91 30.22 8.31
C ASP A 184 -4.95 29.16 8.89
N LEU A 185 -3.75 29.06 8.30
CA LEU A 185 -2.70 28.14 8.71
C LEU A 185 -1.41 28.88 9.05
N GLU A 186 -0.75 28.42 10.11
CA GLU A 186 0.63 28.82 10.40
C GLU A 186 1.62 28.12 9.46
N ILE A 187 2.72 28.80 9.11
CA ILE A 187 3.81 28.17 8.35
C ILE A 187 4.73 27.44 9.33
N ASN A 188 4.53 26.13 9.44
CA ASN A 188 5.34 25.17 10.18
C ASN A 188 5.36 23.81 9.43
N GLU A 189 6.21 22.87 9.87
CA GLU A 189 6.37 21.56 9.23
C GLU A 189 5.04 20.82 9.07
N TYR A 190 4.26 20.76 10.15
CA TYR A 190 2.99 20.04 10.17
C TYR A 190 2.00 20.59 9.15
N SER A 191 1.87 21.91 9.04
CA SER A 191 0.95 22.55 8.11
C SER A 191 1.41 22.38 6.66
N ILE A 192 2.72 22.46 6.38
CA ILE A 192 3.29 22.19 5.05
C ILE A 192 3.04 20.73 4.63
N LYS A 193 3.36 19.77 5.51
CA LYS A 193 3.04 18.35 5.27
C LYS A 193 1.54 18.17 5.04
N THR A 194 0.69 18.80 5.84
CA THR A 194 -0.76 18.65 5.75
C THR A 194 -1.32 19.13 4.41
N VAL A 195 -0.91 20.30 3.92
CA VAL A 195 -1.39 20.78 2.60
C VAL A 195 -0.90 19.90 1.44
N LEU A 196 0.35 19.40 1.50
CA LEU A 196 0.89 18.44 0.54
C LEU A 196 0.10 17.13 0.55
N VAL A 197 -0.15 16.57 1.73
CA VAL A 197 -0.95 15.34 1.91
C VAL A 197 -2.38 15.55 1.42
N GLU A 198 -2.97 16.71 1.66
CA GLU A 198 -4.32 17.02 1.19
C GLU A 198 -4.40 17.00 -0.34
N PHE A 199 -3.40 17.60 -1.01
CA PHE A 199 -3.29 17.52 -2.47
C PHE A 199 -3.12 16.08 -2.95
N ILE A 200 -2.19 15.31 -2.38
CA ILE A 200 -1.93 13.91 -2.75
C ILE A 200 -3.19 13.05 -2.56
N ARG A 201 -3.96 13.29 -1.48
CA ARG A 201 -5.23 12.58 -1.22
C ARG A 201 -6.32 12.90 -2.24
N ALA A 202 -6.28 14.05 -2.89
CA ALA A 202 -7.24 14.42 -3.92
C ALA A 202 -6.92 13.78 -5.30
N LEU A 203 -5.75 13.16 -5.48
CA LEU A 203 -5.33 12.52 -6.73
C LEU A 203 -5.98 11.14 -6.93
N ASN A 204 -7.30 11.13 -7.04
CA ASN A 204 -8.12 9.94 -7.23
C ASN A 204 -8.42 9.66 -8.71
N THR A 205 -8.40 8.40 -9.15
CA THR A 205 -8.72 8.01 -10.54
C THR A 205 -9.95 7.09 -10.61
N PRO A 206 -11.17 7.65 -10.57
CA PRO A 206 -12.41 6.86 -10.60
C PRO A 206 -12.73 6.33 -12.01
N ASN A 207 -13.88 5.67 -12.16
CA ASN A 207 -14.50 5.29 -13.44
C ASN A 207 -13.70 4.36 -14.36
N SER A 208 -12.74 3.61 -13.81
CA SER A 208 -12.14 2.52 -14.58
C SER A 208 -13.21 1.55 -15.08
N ALA A 209 -12.96 0.89 -16.22
CA ALA A 209 -13.87 -0.11 -16.78
C ALA A 209 -14.22 -1.18 -15.74
N PHE A 210 -13.25 -1.59 -14.92
CA PHE A 210 -13.47 -2.52 -13.82
C PHE A 210 -14.32 -1.91 -12.69
N ASP A 211 -14.11 -0.64 -12.31
CA ASP A 211 -14.97 -0.01 -11.29
C ASP A 211 -16.43 0.10 -11.76
N GLN A 212 -16.66 0.36 -13.05
CA GLN A 212 -18.01 0.38 -13.63
C GLN A 212 -18.64 -1.02 -13.63
N TYR A 213 -17.86 -2.05 -13.96
CA TYR A 213 -18.27 -3.45 -13.85
C TYR A 213 -18.66 -3.82 -12.42
N LEU A 214 -17.85 -3.47 -11.42
CA LEU A 214 -18.15 -3.70 -10.00
C LEU A 214 -19.41 -2.94 -9.52
N LYS A 215 -19.79 -1.84 -10.19
CA LYS A 215 -21.02 -1.09 -9.93
C LYS A 215 -22.24 -1.64 -10.69
N GLY A 216 -22.10 -2.76 -11.41
CA GLY A 216 -23.19 -3.45 -12.11
C GLY A 216 -23.29 -3.16 -13.62
N ASN A 217 -22.40 -2.35 -14.19
CA ASN A 217 -22.34 -2.18 -15.65
C ASN A 217 -21.51 -3.33 -16.27
N GLU A 218 -22.14 -4.48 -16.48
CA GLU A 218 -21.47 -5.66 -17.05
C GLU A 218 -20.84 -5.43 -18.42
N SER A 219 -21.36 -4.46 -19.19
CA SER A 219 -20.87 -4.13 -20.53
C SER A 219 -19.59 -3.28 -20.52
N ALA A 220 -19.20 -2.72 -19.36
CA ALA A 220 -17.98 -1.93 -19.24
C ALA A 220 -16.70 -2.77 -19.38
N LEU A 221 -16.75 -4.06 -19.03
CA LEU A 221 -15.62 -4.97 -19.08
C LEU A 221 -15.72 -5.87 -20.32
N SER A 222 -14.66 -5.92 -21.13
CA SER A 222 -14.60 -6.79 -22.32
C SER A 222 -14.65 -8.27 -21.94
N ALA A 223 -14.95 -9.14 -22.91
CA ALA A 223 -14.93 -10.58 -22.69
C ALA A 223 -13.55 -11.08 -22.22
N ASP A 224 -12.47 -10.60 -22.86
CA ASP A 224 -11.10 -10.97 -22.50
C ASP A 224 -10.71 -10.46 -21.11
N ALA A 225 -11.12 -9.25 -20.74
CA ALA A 225 -10.88 -8.72 -19.40
C ALA A 225 -11.72 -9.43 -18.32
N LYS A 226 -12.91 -9.97 -18.64
CA LYS A 226 -13.67 -10.86 -17.74
C LYS A 226 -12.93 -12.17 -17.51
N LEU A 227 -12.41 -12.80 -18.56
CA LEU A 227 -11.54 -13.98 -18.45
C LEU A 227 -10.27 -13.66 -17.66
N GLY A 228 -9.72 -12.46 -17.82
CA GLY A 228 -8.58 -11.95 -17.08
C GLY A 228 -8.86 -11.79 -15.60
N TRP A 229 -10.03 -11.27 -15.26
CA TRP A 229 -10.49 -11.15 -13.88
C TRP A 229 -10.70 -12.53 -13.22
N GLU A 230 -11.27 -13.49 -13.94
CA GLU A 230 -11.38 -14.88 -13.47
C GLU A 230 -10.00 -15.51 -13.25
N ALA A 231 -9.08 -15.38 -14.21
CA ALA A 231 -7.70 -15.84 -14.09
C ALA A 231 -6.98 -15.19 -12.90
N PHE A 232 -7.13 -13.87 -12.72
CA PHE A 232 -6.50 -13.14 -11.62
C PHE A 232 -6.93 -13.67 -10.23
N GLN A 233 -8.19 -14.06 -10.10
CA GLN A 233 -8.73 -14.67 -8.87
C GLN A 233 -8.24 -16.10 -8.69
N THR A 234 -8.45 -16.94 -9.71
CA THR A 234 -8.19 -18.39 -9.65
C THR A 234 -6.70 -18.72 -9.61
N GLU A 235 -5.86 -17.93 -10.27
CA GLU A 235 -4.41 -18.11 -10.23
C GLU A 235 -3.82 -17.73 -8.88
N GLY A 236 -4.50 -16.84 -8.13
CA GLY A 236 -4.17 -16.45 -6.76
C GLY A 236 -3.58 -15.05 -6.62
N CYS A 237 -3.56 -14.23 -7.68
CA CYS A 237 -3.05 -12.85 -7.64
C CYS A 237 -3.81 -11.99 -6.61
N ILE A 238 -5.13 -12.21 -6.52
CA ILE A 238 -6.02 -11.50 -5.60
C ILE A 238 -5.65 -11.67 -4.11
N ARG A 239 -4.93 -12.73 -3.75
CA ARG A 239 -4.53 -12.99 -2.35
C ARG A 239 -3.59 -11.91 -1.80
N CYS A 240 -2.85 -11.23 -2.67
CA CYS A 240 -1.97 -10.12 -2.31
C CYS A 240 -2.50 -8.78 -2.82
N HIS A 241 -3.09 -8.79 -4.02
CA HIS A 241 -3.60 -7.61 -4.71
C HIS A 241 -5.11 -7.48 -4.48
N GLN A 242 -5.46 -7.06 -3.26
CA GLN A 242 -6.83 -6.88 -2.78
C GLN A 242 -7.08 -5.46 -2.27
N GLY A 243 -8.31 -5.21 -1.85
CA GLY A 243 -8.80 -3.94 -1.34
C GLY A 243 -9.04 -2.92 -2.44
N GLN A 244 -9.40 -1.71 -2.00
CA GLN A 244 -9.78 -0.64 -2.90
C GLN A 244 -8.68 -0.24 -3.86
N ASN A 245 -7.40 -0.42 -3.54
CA ASN A 245 -6.28 -0.08 -4.44
C ASN A 245 -5.68 -1.30 -5.18
N VAL A 246 -6.29 -2.49 -5.08
CA VAL A 246 -5.79 -3.73 -5.69
C VAL A 246 -4.32 -3.97 -5.31
N GLY A 247 -4.05 -3.92 -4.00
CA GLY A 247 -2.72 -3.84 -3.40
C GLY A 247 -2.57 -2.65 -2.45
N GLY A 248 -1.33 -2.31 -2.11
CA GLY A 248 -0.98 -1.14 -1.31
C GLY A 248 -1.03 -1.31 0.20
N GLY A 249 -1.54 -2.44 0.70
CA GLY A 249 -1.64 -2.71 2.15
C GLY A 249 -0.71 -3.78 2.70
N MET A 250 -0.32 -4.75 1.88
CA MET A 250 0.47 -5.91 2.31
C MET A 250 1.96 -5.72 2.04
N VAL A 251 2.80 -6.38 2.84
CA VAL A 251 4.24 -6.49 2.63
C VAL A 251 4.54 -7.97 2.47
N MET A 252 5.07 -8.36 1.31
CA MET A 252 5.28 -9.75 0.92
C MET A 252 6.69 -9.94 0.39
N ARG A 253 7.19 -11.18 0.49
CA ARG A 253 8.48 -11.54 -0.09
C ARG A 253 8.36 -11.56 -1.61
N PHE A 254 9.19 -10.80 -2.30
CA PHE A 254 9.32 -10.91 -3.76
C PHE A 254 10.29 -12.05 -4.10
N GLY A 255 9.82 -13.05 -4.84
CA GLY A 255 10.53 -14.31 -5.06
C GLY A 255 10.24 -15.36 -3.98
N TYR A 256 8.97 -15.53 -3.63
CA TYR A 256 8.52 -16.57 -2.68
C TYR A 256 8.92 -17.98 -3.14
N PHE A 257 8.85 -18.25 -4.44
CA PHE A 257 9.27 -19.51 -5.07
C PHE A 257 10.73 -19.50 -5.58
N GLY A 258 11.57 -18.60 -5.07
CA GLY A 258 13.00 -18.54 -5.37
C GLY A 258 13.45 -17.20 -5.95
N GLN A 259 14.65 -16.73 -5.58
CA GLN A 259 15.19 -15.43 -6.01
C GLN A 259 15.75 -15.44 -7.44
N ASP A 260 15.95 -16.61 -8.03
CA ASP A 260 16.29 -16.78 -9.44
C ASP A 260 15.08 -16.55 -10.37
N THR A 261 13.86 -16.56 -9.81
CA THR A 261 12.62 -16.40 -10.57
C THR A 261 12.22 -14.94 -10.81
N ILE A 262 12.75 -14.00 -10.01
CA ILE A 262 12.39 -12.57 -10.11
C ILE A 262 13.10 -11.83 -11.24
N GLY A 263 14.00 -12.49 -11.96
CA GLY A 263 14.85 -11.86 -12.99
C GLY A 263 16.21 -11.40 -12.45
N LYS A 264 17.16 -11.13 -13.36
CA LYS A 264 18.56 -10.87 -13.02
C LYS A 264 18.76 -9.51 -12.34
N GLY A 265 19.62 -9.48 -11.33
CA GLY A 265 20.09 -8.24 -10.70
C GLY A 265 19.12 -7.56 -9.73
N ARG A 266 18.05 -8.25 -9.31
CA ARG A 266 17.08 -7.73 -8.32
C ARG A 266 17.42 -8.05 -6.87
N ILE A 267 18.27 -9.06 -6.64
CA ILE A 267 18.69 -9.48 -5.29
C ILE A 267 19.59 -8.46 -4.57
N ALA A 268 20.07 -7.42 -5.27
CA ALA A 268 20.90 -6.38 -4.67
C ALA A 268 20.08 -5.52 -3.69
N ASP A 269 18.82 -5.22 -4.03
CA ASP A 269 17.89 -4.56 -3.12
C ASP A 269 17.22 -5.61 -2.22
N LYS A 270 17.57 -5.58 -0.93
CA LYS A 270 17.02 -6.52 0.06
C LYS A 270 15.66 -6.08 0.61
N GLY A 271 15.02 -5.06 0.03
CA GLY A 271 13.71 -4.58 0.42
C GLY A 271 13.73 -3.98 1.83
N ARG A 272 12.76 -4.38 2.66
CA ARG A 272 12.58 -3.92 4.03
C ARG A 272 13.78 -4.16 4.94
N PHE A 273 14.54 -5.23 4.70
CA PHE A 273 15.80 -5.50 5.40
C PHE A 273 16.77 -4.31 5.36
N ASN A 274 16.79 -3.52 4.27
CA ASN A 274 17.72 -2.40 4.15
C ASN A 274 17.53 -1.37 5.27
N SER A 275 16.30 -1.19 5.75
CA SER A 275 15.99 -0.28 6.86
C SER A 275 16.04 -0.98 8.22
N THR A 276 15.53 -2.20 8.33
CA THR A 276 15.35 -2.87 9.64
C THR A 276 16.54 -3.68 10.10
N LYS A 277 17.36 -4.17 9.16
CA LYS A 277 18.45 -5.14 9.37
C LYS A 277 18.00 -6.49 9.97
N ASP A 278 16.70 -6.76 10.07
CA ASP A 278 16.16 -8.04 10.52
C ASP A 278 16.15 -9.04 9.36
N SER A 279 16.80 -10.19 9.53
CA SER A 279 16.83 -11.27 8.53
C SER A 279 15.44 -11.76 8.09
N ASN A 280 14.41 -11.63 8.92
CA ASN A 280 13.03 -11.98 8.57
C ASN A 280 12.45 -11.04 7.50
N ASP A 281 12.98 -9.82 7.38
CA ASP A 281 12.56 -8.81 6.42
C ASP A 281 13.28 -8.90 5.06
N LEU A 282 14.10 -9.94 4.86
CA LEU A 282 14.88 -10.10 3.64
C LEU A 282 13.99 -10.28 2.41
N TYR A 283 14.13 -9.36 1.44
CA TYR A 283 13.37 -9.27 0.20
C TYR A 283 11.86 -9.05 0.41
N LEU A 284 11.48 -8.49 1.56
CA LEU A 284 10.11 -8.02 1.77
C LEU A 284 9.90 -6.68 1.07
N PHE A 285 8.87 -6.61 0.23
CA PHE A 285 8.42 -5.41 -0.44
C PHE A 285 6.93 -5.22 -0.22
N ARG A 286 6.49 -3.97 -0.19
CA ARG A 286 5.08 -3.63 -0.26
C ARG A 286 4.52 -4.13 -1.59
N VAL A 287 3.37 -4.80 -1.54
CA VAL A 287 2.58 -5.15 -2.71
C VAL A 287 2.05 -3.84 -3.31
N ALA A 288 2.59 -3.42 -4.44
CA ALA A 288 2.18 -2.17 -5.09
C ALA A 288 0.72 -2.26 -5.57
N SER A 289 0.07 -1.09 -5.67
CA SER A 289 -1.26 -1.00 -6.28
C SER A 289 -1.19 -1.36 -7.75
N LEU A 290 -2.22 -2.06 -8.24
CA LEU A 290 -2.40 -2.33 -9.67
C LEU A 290 -3.32 -1.33 -10.38
N ARG A 291 -3.86 -0.33 -9.66
CA ARG A 291 -4.65 0.71 -10.33
C ARG A 291 -3.77 1.54 -11.24
N ASN A 292 -4.23 1.72 -12.48
CA ASN A 292 -3.49 2.38 -13.55
C ASN A 292 -2.13 1.73 -13.90
N VAL A 293 -1.90 0.47 -13.54
CA VAL A 293 -0.60 -0.20 -13.76
C VAL A 293 -0.22 -0.26 -15.25
N ALA A 294 -1.20 -0.35 -16.14
CA ALA A 294 -0.98 -0.30 -17.58
C ALA A 294 -0.33 1.01 -18.06
N LEU A 295 -0.39 2.08 -17.27
CA LEU A 295 0.16 3.40 -17.59
C LEU A 295 1.42 3.77 -16.79
N THR A 296 1.97 2.84 -16.00
CA THR A 296 3.17 3.10 -15.19
C THR A 296 4.33 2.14 -15.48
N PRO A 297 4.73 1.92 -16.75
CA PRO A 297 6.00 1.29 -17.02
C PRO A 297 7.15 2.24 -16.64
N PRO A 298 8.35 1.71 -16.33
CA PRO A 298 8.66 0.30 -16.20
C PRO A 298 8.31 -0.27 -14.81
N TYR A 299 8.21 -1.59 -14.72
CA TYR A 299 7.66 -2.33 -13.59
C TYR A 299 8.71 -2.79 -12.56
N PHE A 300 8.18 -3.06 -11.36
CA PHE A 300 8.89 -3.44 -10.14
C PHE A 300 9.75 -2.34 -9.53
N HIS A 301 10.25 -2.60 -8.32
CA HIS A 301 11.03 -1.64 -7.54
C HIS A 301 12.28 -1.15 -8.27
N ASP A 302 12.81 -1.89 -9.24
CA ASP A 302 14.02 -1.54 -9.97
C ASP A 302 13.76 -0.97 -11.38
N GLY A 303 12.50 -0.91 -11.82
CA GLY A 303 12.13 -0.36 -13.12
C GLY A 303 12.79 -1.05 -14.32
N LYS A 304 13.18 -2.33 -14.19
CA LYS A 304 13.89 -3.05 -15.27
C LYS A 304 12.96 -3.78 -16.23
N THR A 305 11.69 -3.98 -15.91
CA THR A 305 10.74 -4.72 -16.76
C THR A 305 9.86 -3.74 -17.52
N GLN A 306 9.93 -3.75 -18.86
CA GLN A 306 9.25 -2.73 -19.69
C GLN A 306 7.80 -3.09 -20.03
N HIS A 307 7.51 -4.39 -20.18
CA HIS A 307 6.21 -4.86 -20.66
C HIS A 307 5.39 -5.49 -19.53
N LEU A 308 4.08 -5.19 -19.52
CA LEU A 308 3.18 -5.66 -18.48
C LEU A 308 3.02 -7.19 -18.54
N SER A 309 2.89 -7.75 -19.75
CA SER A 309 2.97 -9.21 -19.99
C SER A 309 4.20 -9.88 -19.36
N GLU A 310 5.39 -9.27 -19.43
CA GLU A 310 6.60 -9.81 -18.79
C GLU A 310 6.48 -9.74 -17.26
N ALA A 311 5.95 -8.64 -16.72
CA ALA A 311 5.72 -8.50 -15.28
C ALA A 311 4.73 -9.56 -14.76
N ILE A 312 3.66 -9.86 -15.51
CA ILE A 312 2.69 -10.92 -15.21
C ILE A 312 3.39 -12.29 -15.18
N LYS A 313 4.20 -12.61 -16.19
CA LYS A 313 4.97 -13.86 -16.26
C LYS A 313 5.93 -14.01 -15.07
N ILE A 314 6.64 -12.93 -14.71
CA ILE A 314 7.54 -12.91 -13.54
C ILE A 314 6.74 -13.17 -12.27
N MET A 315 5.60 -12.51 -12.06
CA MET A 315 4.77 -12.70 -10.88
C MET A 315 4.18 -14.12 -10.77
N GLY A 316 3.72 -14.69 -11.89
CA GLY A 316 3.28 -16.08 -11.96
C GLY A 316 4.38 -17.04 -11.49
N LYS A 317 5.60 -16.86 -11.99
CA LYS A 317 6.74 -17.71 -11.61
C LYS A 317 7.19 -17.48 -10.17
N SER A 318 7.36 -16.21 -9.77
CA SER A 318 8.04 -15.86 -8.52
C SER A 318 7.15 -15.92 -7.30
N GLN A 319 5.86 -15.61 -7.45
CA GLN A 319 4.91 -15.57 -6.35
C GLN A 319 4.00 -16.78 -6.30
N LEU A 320 3.76 -17.44 -7.43
CA LEU A 320 2.80 -18.55 -7.53
C LEU A 320 3.44 -19.87 -7.94
N GLY A 321 4.72 -19.87 -8.37
CA GLY A 321 5.41 -21.08 -8.82
C GLY A 321 4.85 -21.63 -10.13
N LYS A 322 4.14 -20.80 -10.91
CA LYS A 322 3.42 -21.18 -12.13
C LYS A 322 4.07 -20.57 -13.37
N THR A 323 3.98 -21.27 -14.49
CA THR A 323 4.30 -20.72 -15.81
C THR A 323 2.99 -20.53 -16.55
N PHE A 324 2.58 -19.29 -16.76
CA PHE A 324 1.36 -18.98 -17.51
C PHE A 324 1.62 -19.08 -19.01
N ASP A 325 0.65 -19.64 -19.74
CA ASP A 325 0.65 -19.57 -21.20
C ASP A 325 0.31 -18.15 -21.69
N ASP A 326 0.54 -17.90 -22.98
CA ASP A 326 0.37 -16.57 -23.55
C ASP A 326 -1.09 -16.09 -23.52
N GLN A 327 -2.06 -17.01 -23.59
CA GLN A 327 -3.48 -16.65 -23.52
C GLN A 327 -3.87 -16.17 -22.13
N THR A 328 -3.43 -16.87 -21.08
CA THR A 328 -3.63 -16.47 -19.68
C THR A 328 -2.99 -15.12 -19.41
N VAL A 329 -1.76 -14.90 -19.90
CA VAL A 329 -1.06 -13.62 -19.76
C VAL A 329 -1.83 -12.50 -20.47
N HIS A 330 -2.30 -12.73 -21.69
CA HIS A 330 -3.08 -11.76 -22.45
C HIS A 330 -4.38 -11.38 -21.73
N HIS A 331 -5.16 -12.35 -21.26
CA HIS A 331 -6.39 -12.05 -20.52
C HIS A 331 -6.11 -11.26 -19.23
N ILE A 332 -5.11 -11.67 -18.44
CA ILE A 332 -4.72 -10.92 -17.23
C ILE A 332 -4.28 -9.50 -17.59
N GLU A 333 -3.50 -9.32 -18.65
CA GLU A 333 -3.07 -8.01 -19.13
C GLU A 333 -4.27 -7.12 -19.48
N ASP A 334 -5.26 -7.64 -20.21
CA ASP A 334 -6.51 -6.94 -20.54
C ASP A 334 -7.30 -6.53 -19.29
N PHE A 335 -7.37 -7.40 -18.27
CA PHE A 335 -7.94 -7.05 -16.98
C PHE A 335 -7.17 -5.91 -16.29
N LEU A 336 -5.83 -5.94 -16.30
CA LEU A 336 -5.01 -4.88 -15.70
C LEU A 336 -5.14 -3.55 -16.46
N HIS A 337 -5.36 -3.58 -17.77
CA HIS A 337 -5.72 -2.39 -18.55
C HIS A 337 -7.06 -1.80 -18.07
N ALA A 338 -8.04 -2.64 -17.77
CA ALA A 338 -9.36 -2.22 -17.27
C ALA A 338 -9.34 -1.59 -15.86
N LEU A 339 -8.20 -1.65 -15.13
CA LEU A 339 -7.99 -0.97 -13.85
C LEU A 339 -7.55 0.51 -14.01
N THR A 340 -7.44 1.00 -15.24
CA THR A 340 -7.09 2.40 -15.53
C THR A 340 -8.32 3.28 -15.39
N GLY A 341 -8.28 4.23 -14.46
CA GLY A 341 -9.35 5.19 -14.22
C GLY A 341 -9.10 6.53 -14.92
N ASP A 342 -10.08 7.43 -14.78
CA ASP A 342 -10.01 8.79 -15.27
C ASP A 342 -8.87 9.56 -14.59
N ARG A 343 -8.25 10.48 -15.34
CA ARG A 343 -7.28 11.45 -14.78
C ARG A 343 -7.94 12.22 -13.63
N PRO A 344 -7.25 12.46 -12.49
CA PRO A 344 -7.86 13.17 -11.37
C PRO A 344 -8.44 14.52 -11.77
N SER A 345 -9.72 14.75 -11.48
CA SER A 345 -10.44 15.97 -11.88
C SER A 345 -9.84 17.24 -11.28
N ILE A 346 -9.29 17.16 -10.07
CA ILE A 346 -8.60 18.27 -9.40
C ILE A 346 -7.41 18.82 -10.22
N LEU A 347 -6.74 17.97 -11.01
CA LEU A 347 -5.65 18.42 -11.87
C LEU A 347 -6.19 19.34 -12.97
N GLN A 348 -7.27 18.93 -13.62
CA GLN A 348 -7.92 19.73 -14.66
C GLN A 348 -8.42 21.05 -14.09
N GLU A 349 -9.01 21.02 -12.90
CA GLU A 349 -9.46 22.22 -12.20
C GLU A 349 -8.30 23.18 -11.92
N PHE A 350 -7.21 22.70 -11.33
CA PHE A 350 -6.08 23.54 -10.96
C PHE A 350 -5.19 23.98 -12.12
N GLU A 351 -5.19 23.26 -13.23
CA GLU A 351 -4.50 23.62 -14.48
C GLU A 351 -5.23 24.74 -15.25
N ASN A 352 -6.53 24.91 -15.04
CA ASN A 352 -7.37 25.91 -15.72
C ASN A 352 -7.58 27.21 -14.92
N GLU A 353 -7.06 27.29 -13.69
CA GLU A 353 -6.96 28.51 -12.87
C GLU A 353 -5.65 29.25 -13.13
#